data_AF-A0A0J6XN24-F1
#
_entry.id   AF-A0A0J6XN24-F1
#
_cell.length_a   1.000
_cell.length_b   1.000
_cell.length_c   1.000
_cell.angle_alpha   90.00
_cell.angle_beta   90.00
_cell.angle_gamma   90.00
#
_symmetry.space_group_name_H-M   'P 1'
#
loop_
_entity.id
_entity.type
_entity.pdbx_description
1 polymer ?
#
loop_
_entity_poly.entity_id
_entity_poly.type
_entity_poly.pdbx_seq_one_letter_code
_entity_poly.pdbx_strand_id
1 'polypeptide(L)'
;MVRWATGLTLREVQERRRAAQDREDRALAAPQEPRKPSELDIALCQRLEWTRIVGLMTEQRMAVYSPDEDRRVARREEQRAQRMAAEAAWSEQREDGLPVEVRRHRVYRITARATAPTAGEEVLVRHVFAASGPAAVEQARSMFGRPGSIYEDGEYRIMSVEQVLPEPGEFF
;
A
#
# COMPACT_ATOMS: atom_id res chain seq x y z
N MET A 1 -12.25 -6.36 -3.36
CA MET A 1 -12.32 -7.65 -4.08
C MET A 1 -13.66 -8.35 -3.89
N VAL A 2 -14.16 -8.56 -2.66
CA VAL A 2 -15.40 -9.34 -2.41
C VAL A 2 -16.67 -8.77 -3.06
N ARG A 3 -16.78 -7.43 -3.20
CA ARG A 3 -17.93 -6.79 -3.88
C ARG A 3 -18.16 -7.26 -5.32
N TRP A 4 -17.13 -7.75 -6.01
CA TRP A 4 -17.27 -8.22 -7.39
C TRP A 4 -17.84 -9.64 -7.51
N ALA A 5 -17.92 -10.36 -6.39
CA ALA A 5 -18.52 -11.69 -6.36
C ALA A 5 -20.02 -11.65 -6.02
N THR A 6 -20.52 -10.55 -5.46
CA THR A 6 -21.93 -10.39 -5.07
C THR A 6 -22.84 -10.65 -6.25
N GLY A 7 -23.81 -11.55 -6.08
CA GLY A 7 -24.76 -11.88 -7.15
C GLY A 7 -24.27 -12.94 -8.15
N LEU A 8 -23.02 -13.41 -8.05
CA LEU A 8 -22.53 -14.50 -8.91
C LEU A 8 -23.02 -15.86 -8.43
N THR A 9 -23.37 -16.72 -9.38
CA THR A 9 -23.68 -18.13 -9.14
C THR A 9 -22.41 -18.93 -8.83
N LEU A 10 -22.56 -20.12 -8.22
CA LEU A 10 -21.42 -20.99 -7.94
C LEU A 10 -20.60 -21.32 -9.21
N ARG A 11 -21.27 -21.51 -10.35
CA ARG A 11 -20.62 -21.78 -11.63
C ARG A 11 -19.74 -20.60 -12.07
N GLU A 12 -20.28 -19.39 -12.03
CA GLU A 12 -19.53 -18.18 -12.41
C GLU A 12 -18.34 -17.93 -11.48
N VAL A 13 -18.52 -18.15 -10.17
CA VAL A 13 -17.41 -18.07 -9.21
C VAL A 13 -16.33 -19.13 -9.50
N GLN A 14 -16.72 -20.35 -9.87
CA GLN A 14 -15.77 -21.39 -10.29
C GLN A 14 -15.03 -21.01 -11.59
N GLU A 15 -15.70 -20.39 -12.55
CA GLU A 15 -15.06 -19.88 -13.77
C GLU A 15 -14.05 -18.78 -13.43
N ARG A 16 -14.39 -17.84 -12.53
CA ARG A 16 -13.46 -16.82 -12.04
C ARG A 16 -12.26 -17.41 -11.31
N ARG A 17 -12.47 -18.46 -10.51
CA ARG A 17 -11.38 -19.20 -9.85
C ARG A 17 -10.43 -19.82 -10.87
N ARG A 18 -10.94 -20.45 -11.93
CA ARG A 18 -10.12 -21.03 -13.00
C ARG A 18 -9.31 -19.95 -13.73
N ALA A 19 -9.96 -18.86 -14.11
CA ALA A 19 -9.28 -17.74 -14.76
C ALA A 19 -8.16 -17.13 -13.89
N ALA A 20 -8.35 -17.09 -12.56
CA ALA A 20 -7.31 -16.65 -11.62
C ALA A 20 -6.15 -17.66 -11.50
N GLN A 21 -6.43 -18.97 -11.55
CA GLN A 21 -5.39 -19.99 -11.62
C GLN A 21 -4.56 -19.85 -12.90
N ASP A 22 -5.21 -19.73 -14.06
CA ASP A 22 -4.51 -19.57 -15.35
C ASP A 22 -3.65 -18.30 -15.36
N ARG A 23 -4.08 -17.25 -14.65
CA ARG A 23 -3.31 -16.00 -14.48
C ARG A 23 -2.09 -16.21 -13.59
N GLU A 24 -2.24 -16.94 -12.48
CA GLU A 24 -1.12 -17.30 -11.60
C GLU A 24 -0.09 -18.15 -12.33
N ASP A 25 -0.53 -19.17 -13.08
CA ASP A 25 0.36 -20.06 -13.84
C ASP A 25 1.16 -19.28 -14.89
N ARG A 26 0.53 -18.32 -15.57
CA ARG A 26 1.23 -17.41 -16.50
C ARG A 26 2.22 -16.48 -15.79
N ALA A 27 1.85 -15.95 -14.63
CA ALA A 27 2.73 -15.07 -13.85
C ALA A 27 3.94 -15.83 -13.29
N LEU A 28 3.77 -17.11 -12.92
CA LEU A 28 4.87 -17.99 -12.50
C LEU A 28 5.85 -18.29 -13.64
N ALA A 29 5.36 -18.40 -14.87
CA ALA A 29 6.20 -18.63 -16.05
C ALA A 29 6.86 -17.35 -16.59
N ALA A 30 6.42 -16.17 -16.15
CA ALA A 30 6.96 -14.89 -16.59
C ALA A 30 8.28 -14.54 -15.87
N PRO A 31 9.14 -13.69 -16.46
CA PRO A 31 10.28 -13.12 -15.76
C PRO A 31 9.85 -12.40 -14.47
N GLN A 32 10.64 -12.51 -13.41
CA GLN A 32 10.30 -11.89 -12.14
C GLN A 32 10.28 -10.37 -12.23
N GLU A 33 9.17 -9.77 -11.81
CA GLU A 33 9.02 -8.33 -11.73
C GLU A 33 9.74 -7.79 -10.49
N PRO A 34 10.55 -6.72 -10.61
CA PRO A 34 11.31 -6.17 -9.49
C PRO A 34 10.46 -5.34 -8.52
N ARG A 35 9.19 -5.05 -8.84
CA ARG A 35 8.30 -4.18 -8.06
C ARG A 35 7.23 -4.99 -7.35
N LYS A 36 6.83 -4.53 -6.16
CA LYS A 36 5.74 -5.11 -5.37
C LYS A 36 4.53 -4.17 -5.29
N PRO A 37 3.29 -4.69 -5.27
CA PRO A 37 2.96 -6.10 -5.53
C PRO A 37 3.24 -6.47 -6.99
N SER A 38 3.85 -7.64 -7.20
CA SER A 38 4.08 -8.21 -8.52
C SER A 38 2.80 -8.77 -9.11
N GLU A 39 2.76 -9.01 -10.42
CA GLU A 39 1.64 -9.71 -11.06
C GLU A 39 1.34 -11.07 -10.41
N LEU A 40 2.37 -11.81 -9.99
CA LEU A 40 2.22 -13.06 -9.26
C LEU A 40 1.50 -12.87 -7.90
N ASP A 41 1.88 -11.83 -7.14
CA ASP A 41 1.24 -11.53 -5.85
C ASP A 41 -0.25 -11.24 -6.03
N ILE A 42 -0.60 -10.49 -7.08
CA ILE A 42 -1.98 -10.12 -7.40
C ILE A 42 -2.77 -11.37 -7.81
N ALA A 43 -2.22 -12.19 -8.70
CA ALA A 43 -2.87 -13.40 -9.19
C ALA A 43 -3.10 -14.42 -8.06
N LEU A 44 -2.11 -14.64 -7.20
CA LEU A 44 -2.22 -15.52 -6.04
C LEU A 44 -3.32 -15.03 -5.08
N CYS A 45 -3.34 -13.72 -4.77
CA CYS A 45 -4.38 -13.15 -3.92
C CYS A 45 -5.78 -13.37 -4.50
N GLN A 46 -5.95 -13.17 -5.81
CA GLN A 46 -7.23 -13.41 -6.48
C GLN A 46 -7.62 -14.89 -6.41
N ARG A 47 -6.72 -15.82 -6.71
CA ARG A 47 -7.00 -17.25 -6.66
C ARG A 47 -7.44 -17.69 -5.26
N LEU A 48 -6.74 -17.23 -4.22
CA LEU A 48 -7.06 -17.57 -2.83
C LEU A 48 -8.44 -17.06 -2.43
N GLU A 49 -8.78 -15.81 -2.78
CA GLU A 49 -10.11 -15.25 -2.49
C GLU A 49 -11.22 -16.00 -3.24
N TRP A 50 -11.04 -16.31 -4.54
CA TRP A 50 -12.03 -17.10 -5.29
C TRP A 50 -12.18 -18.52 -4.78
N THR A 51 -11.07 -19.19 -4.43
CA THR A 51 -11.10 -20.55 -3.84
C THR A 51 -11.89 -20.57 -2.54
N ARG A 52 -11.68 -19.56 -1.69
CA ARG A 52 -12.43 -19.39 -0.45
C ARG A 52 -13.92 -19.13 -0.67
N ILE A 53 -14.28 -18.28 -1.65
CA ILE A 53 -15.68 -18.03 -1.99
C ILE A 53 -16.36 -19.33 -2.47
N VAL A 54 -15.69 -20.11 -3.35
CA VAL A 54 -16.21 -21.41 -3.80
C VAL A 54 -16.42 -22.35 -2.61
N GLY A 55 -15.45 -22.45 -1.70
CA GLY A 55 -15.57 -23.26 -0.48
C GLY A 55 -16.78 -22.85 0.35
N LEU A 56 -16.93 -21.56 0.63
CA LEU A 56 -18.04 -21.00 1.40
C LEU A 56 -19.40 -21.31 0.74
N MET A 57 -19.53 -21.04 -0.56
CA MET A 57 -20.78 -21.30 -1.29
C MET A 57 -21.12 -22.79 -1.32
N THR A 58 -20.11 -23.66 -1.38
CA THR A 58 -20.31 -25.12 -1.38
C THR A 58 -20.75 -25.60 0.00
N GLU A 59 -20.06 -25.18 1.06
CA GLU A 59 -20.35 -25.55 2.45
C GLU A 59 -21.75 -25.07 2.89
N GLN A 60 -22.12 -23.84 2.52
CA GLN A 60 -23.41 -23.23 2.86
C GLN A 60 -24.51 -23.49 1.81
N ARG A 61 -24.20 -24.22 0.73
CA ARG A 61 -25.13 -24.49 -0.39
C ARG A 61 -25.75 -23.23 -0.99
N MET A 62 -24.96 -22.17 -1.11
CA MET A 62 -25.40 -20.89 -1.68
C MET A 62 -25.59 -21.03 -3.19
N ALA A 63 -26.80 -20.76 -3.67
CA ALA A 63 -27.07 -20.72 -5.11
C ALA A 63 -26.39 -19.49 -5.77
N VAL A 64 -26.39 -18.38 -5.05
CA VAL A 64 -25.82 -17.08 -5.44
C VAL A 64 -25.00 -16.55 -4.26
N TYR A 65 -23.84 -15.99 -4.54
CA TYR A 65 -22.98 -15.45 -3.48
C TYR A 65 -23.61 -14.21 -2.85
N SER A 66 -23.83 -14.29 -1.54
CA SER A 66 -24.22 -13.19 -0.68
C SER A 66 -23.10 -12.87 0.31
N PRO A 67 -22.57 -11.63 0.34
CA PRO A 67 -21.55 -11.22 1.30
C PRO A 67 -22.06 -11.19 2.75
N ASP A 68 -23.38 -11.12 2.98
CA ASP A 68 -23.96 -11.09 4.31
C ASP A 68 -23.82 -12.44 5.05
N GLU A 69 -23.74 -13.52 4.28
CA GLU A 69 -23.50 -14.89 4.79
C GLU A 69 -22.00 -15.20 4.99
N ASP A 70 -21.14 -14.23 4.64
CA ASP A 70 -19.69 -14.32 4.79
C ASP A 70 -19.20 -13.60 6.05
N ARG A 71 -18.94 -14.37 7.10
CA ARG A 71 -18.38 -13.86 8.37
C ARG A 71 -17.10 -13.05 8.22
N ARG A 72 -16.27 -13.34 7.20
CA ARG A 72 -15.04 -12.55 6.97
C ARG A 72 -15.36 -11.16 6.43
N VAL A 73 -16.39 -11.04 5.60
CA VAL A 73 -16.86 -9.72 5.11
C VAL A 73 -17.44 -8.94 6.27
N ALA A 74 -18.31 -9.54 7.07
CA ALA A 74 -18.86 -8.91 8.26
C ALA A 74 -17.76 -8.36 9.18
N ARG A 75 -16.74 -9.17 9.49
CA ARG A 75 -15.59 -8.73 10.30
C ARG A 75 -14.81 -7.58 9.65
N ARG A 76 -14.60 -7.60 8.33
CA ARG A 76 -13.87 -6.53 7.63
C ARG A 76 -14.65 -5.22 7.64
N GLU A 77 -15.96 -5.27 7.45
CA GLU A 77 -16.82 -4.09 7.52
C GLU A 77 -16.92 -3.55 8.95
N GLU A 78 -16.97 -4.43 9.97
CA GLU A 78 -16.89 -4.02 11.38
C GLU A 78 -15.55 -3.32 11.67
N GLN A 79 -14.42 -3.89 11.25
CA GLN A 79 -13.12 -3.25 11.39
C GLN A 79 -13.04 -1.91 10.63
N ARG A 80 -13.72 -1.79 9.48
CA ARG A 80 -13.81 -0.53 8.75
C ARG A 80 -14.62 0.50 9.53
N ALA A 81 -15.77 0.11 10.07
CA ALA A 81 -16.60 0.97 10.89
C ALA A 81 -15.86 1.44 12.15
N GLN A 82 -15.13 0.55 12.83
CA GLN A 82 -14.28 0.90 13.98
C GLN A 82 -13.19 1.92 13.60
N ARG A 83 -12.55 1.77 12.43
CA ARG A 83 -11.58 2.76 11.95
C ARG A 83 -12.21 4.11 11.67
N MET A 84 -13.35 4.15 10.98
CA MET A 84 -14.06 5.40 10.70
C MET A 84 -14.55 6.08 11.98
N ALA A 85 -15.05 5.31 12.94
CA ALA A 85 -15.47 5.83 14.24
C ALA A 85 -14.29 6.41 15.04
N ALA A 86 -13.14 5.73 15.01
CA ALA A 86 -11.92 6.28 15.59
C ALA A 86 -11.51 7.58 14.89
N GLU A 87 -11.45 7.61 13.56
CA GLU A 87 -11.13 8.81 12.79
C GLU A 87 -12.08 9.98 13.08
N ALA A 88 -13.39 9.73 13.19
CA ALA A 88 -14.39 10.74 13.55
C ALA A 88 -14.18 11.28 14.97
N ALA A 89 -14.04 10.40 15.98
CA ALA A 89 -13.82 10.80 17.37
C ALA A 89 -12.52 11.60 17.55
N TRP A 90 -11.49 11.32 16.74
CA TRP A 90 -10.24 12.09 16.72
C TRP A 90 -10.38 13.45 16.03
N SER A 91 -11.21 13.54 14.99
CA SER A 91 -11.48 14.79 14.26
C SER A 91 -12.30 15.77 15.12
N GLU A 92 -13.22 15.27 15.94
CA GLU A 92 -14.02 16.08 16.87
C GLU A 92 -13.20 16.66 18.04
N GLN A 93 -12.05 16.08 18.38
CA GLN A 93 -11.20 16.53 19.49
C GLN A 93 -10.15 17.59 19.11
N ARG A 94 -9.97 17.92 17.82
CA ARG A 94 -8.98 18.91 17.37
C ARG A 94 -9.49 19.70 16.16
N GLU A 95 -9.71 21.00 16.34
CA GLU A 95 -10.09 21.94 15.26
C GLU A 95 -9.09 21.99 14.08
N ASP A 96 -7.84 21.55 14.27
CA ASP A 96 -6.79 21.50 13.24
C ASP A 96 -6.22 20.07 12.96
N GLY A 97 -6.98 19.01 13.23
CA GLY A 97 -6.48 17.63 13.19
C GLY A 97 -6.41 17.02 11.79
N LEU A 98 -5.22 16.98 11.16
CA LEU A 98 -4.98 16.19 9.94
C LEU A 98 -5.40 14.70 10.10
N PRO A 99 -5.87 14.03 9.03
CA PRO A 99 -6.38 12.66 9.07
C PRO A 99 -5.39 11.66 9.71
N VAL A 100 -5.91 10.63 10.40
CA VAL A 100 -5.12 9.56 11.04
C VAL A 100 -4.15 8.88 10.06
N GLU A 101 -4.49 8.83 8.77
CA GLU A 101 -3.64 8.28 7.70
C GLU A 101 -2.35 9.09 7.49
N VAL A 102 -2.40 10.42 7.67
CA VAL A 102 -1.22 11.31 7.64
C VAL A 102 -0.33 11.11 8.87
N ARG A 103 -0.86 10.54 9.96
CA ARG A 103 -0.05 10.13 11.12
C ARG A 103 0.50 8.73 11.05
N ARG A 104 -0.10 7.82 10.26
CA ARG A 104 0.44 6.47 10.03
C ARG A 104 1.74 6.51 9.22
N HIS A 105 1.89 7.50 8.35
CA HIS A 105 3.14 7.80 7.68
C HIS A 105 3.55 9.23 8.02
N ARG A 106 4.40 9.36 9.03
CA ARG A 106 5.00 10.64 9.37
C ARG A 106 5.76 11.14 8.14
N VAL A 107 5.52 12.38 7.73
CA VAL A 107 6.30 13.02 6.67
C VAL A 107 7.60 13.47 7.29
N TYR A 108 8.71 13.10 6.66
CA TYR A 108 10.04 13.54 7.05
C TYR A 108 10.62 14.41 5.95
N ARG A 109 11.00 15.65 6.29
CA ARG A 109 11.85 16.50 5.47
C ARG A 109 13.30 16.10 5.71
N ILE A 110 13.96 15.67 4.65
CA ILE A 110 15.33 15.19 4.66
C ILE A 110 16.16 16.18 3.86
N THR A 111 17.15 16.77 4.53
CA THR A 111 18.14 17.61 3.87
C THR A 111 19.41 16.80 3.66
N ALA A 112 19.98 16.86 2.47
CA ALA A 112 21.20 16.14 2.12
C ALA A 112 22.15 17.03 1.31
N ARG A 113 23.44 16.77 1.44
CA ARG A 113 24.50 17.45 0.69
C ARG A 113 25.46 16.44 0.11
N ALA A 114 26.00 16.69 -1.07
CA ALA A 114 27.10 15.90 -1.59
C ALA A 114 28.31 15.96 -0.64
N THR A 115 29.00 14.84 -0.46
CA THR A 115 30.21 14.73 0.39
C THR A 115 31.41 15.40 -0.27
N ALA A 116 31.42 15.49 -1.60
CA ALA A 116 32.38 16.27 -2.38
C ALA A 116 31.64 17.38 -3.17
N PRO A 117 31.17 18.44 -2.48
CA PRO A 117 30.36 19.46 -3.13
C PRO A 117 31.22 20.27 -4.12
N THR A 118 30.73 20.42 -5.35
CA THR A 118 31.30 21.41 -6.28
C THR A 118 30.87 22.82 -5.91
N ALA A 119 31.66 23.83 -6.29
CA ALA A 119 31.35 25.23 -5.96
C ALA A 119 29.99 25.62 -6.58
N GLY A 120 29.00 25.92 -5.72
CA GLY A 120 27.63 26.24 -6.13
C GLY A 120 26.60 25.12 -5.93
N GLU A 121 27.00 23.96 -5.39
CA GLU A 121 26.07 22.83 -5.21
C GLU A 121 25.09 23.06 -4.04
N GLU A 122 23.80 23.08 -4.36
CA GLU A 122 22.69 23.36 -3.46
C GLU A 122 22.35 22.18 -2.54
N VAL A 123 21.74 22.47 -1.39
CA VAL A 123 21.25 21.45 -0.46
C VAL A 123 20.01 20.80 -1.04
N LEU A 124 20.01 19.47 -1.12
CA LEU A 124 18.86 18.70 -1.57
C LEU A 124 17.85 18.57 -0.43
N VAL A 125 16.60 18.93 -0.69
CA VAL A 125 15.49 18.75 0.24
C VAL A 125 14.49 17.76 -0.34
N ARG A 126 14.15 16.71 0.40
CA ARG A 126 13.14 15.71 0.01
C ARG A 126 12.16 15.44 1.14
N HIS A 127 10.89 15.28 0.79
CA HIS A 127 9.85 14.85 1.71
C HIS A 127 9.59 13.35 1.50
N VAL A 128 9.64 12.58 2.58
CA VAL A 128 9.49 11.12 2.55
C VAL A 128 8.45 10.68 3.57
N PHE A 129 7.52 9.84 3.15
CA PHE A 129 6.58 9.16 4.04
C PHE A 129 7.24 7.95 4.68
N ALA A 130 7.37 7.94 6.01
CA ALA A 130 7.93 6.81 6.74
C ALA A 130 7.24 6.56 8.08
N ALA A 131 7.33 5.32 8.56
CA ALA A 131 6.80 4.94 9.87
C ALA A 131 7.61 5.53 11.05
N SER A 132 8.88 5.89 10.82
CA SER A 132 9.80 6.43 11.83
C SER A 132 10.96 7.19 11.16
N GLY A 133 11.70 7.99 11.94
CA GLY A 133 12.88 8.72 11.46
C GLY A 133 13.97 7.80 10.89
N PRO A 134 14.34 6.69 11.56
CA PRO A 134 15.25 5.70 10.98
C PRO A 134 14.76 5.08 9.68
N ALA A 135 13.46 4.78 9.56
CA ALA A 135 12.89 4.28 8.31
C ALA A 135 12.97 5.34 7.19
N ALA A 136 12.80 6.62 7.52
CA ALA A 136 12.96 7.72 6.59
C ALA A 136 14.42 7.85 6.10
N VAL A 137 15.39 7.67 6.98
CA VAL A 137 16.83 7.66 6.65
C VAL A 137 17.16 6.54 5.68
N GLU A 138 16.71 5.32 5.96
CA GLU A 138 16.96 4.16 5.09
C GLU A 138 16.32 4.35 3.71
N GLN A 139 15.10 4.88 3.66
CA GLN A 139 14.43 5.20 2.41
C GLN A 139 15.16 6.29 1.62
N ALA A 140 15.67 7.33 2.30
CA ALA A 140 16.47 8.37 1.67
C ALA A 140 17.80 7.85 1.13
N ARG A 141 18.53 7.02 1.88
CA ARG A 141 19.77 6.38 1.42
C ARG A 141 19.55 5.57 0.15
N SER A 142 18.46 4.81 0.09
CA SER A 142 18.06 4.04 -1.09
C SER A 142 17.74 4.93 -2.31
N MET A 143 17.25 6.16 -2.09
CA MET A 143 16.98 7.12 -3.17
C MET A 143 18.25 7.80 -3.68
N PHE A 144 19.19 8.15 -2.80
CA PHE A 144 20.42 8.86 -3.16
C PHE A 144 21.55 7.93 -3.66
N GLY A 145 21.49 6.63 -3.37
CA GLY A 145 22.57 5.67 -3.68
C GLY A 145 22.32 4.74 -4.87
N ARG A 146 21.33 5.01 -5.74
CA ARG A 146 21.05 4.12 -6.90
C ARG A 146 21.90 4.49 -8.13
N PRO A 147 22.57 3.51 -8.76
CA PRO A 147 22.99 3.63 -10.14
C PRO A 147 21.76 3.88 -11.03
N GLY A 148 21.85 4.82 -11.95
CA GLY A 148 20.78 5.34 -12.81
C GLY A 148 19.94 6.46 -12.18
N SER A 149 20.28 6.93 -10.97
CA SER A 149 19.62 8.10 -10.38
C SER A 149 20.25 9.39 -10.88
N ILE A 150 19.48 10.49 -10.91
CA ILE A 150 19.99 11.84 -11.25
C ILE A 150 21.14 12.34 -10.35
N TYR A 151 21.56 11.55 -9.36
CA TYR A 151 22.57 11.85 -8.35
C TYR A 151 23.75 10.86 -8.41
N GLU A 152 23.95 10.25 -9.58
CA GLU A 152 24.70 9.00 -9.83
C GLU A 152 26.15 8.93 -9.32
N ASP A 153 26.79 10.05 -8.97
CA ASP A 153 28.23 10.07 -8.65
C ASP A 153 28.61 10.72 -7.31
N GLY A 154 27.65 11.03 -6.44
CA GLY A 154 27.93 11.65 -5.14
C GLY A 154 27.63 10.74 -3.95
N GLU A 155 28.60 10.51 -3.06
CA GLU A 155 28.26 10.08 -1.70
C GLU A 155 27.47 11.23 -1.04
N TYR A 156 26.17 11.11 -0.83
CA TYR A 156 25.38 12.16 -0.16
C TYR A 156 25.39 11.94 1.36
N ARG A 157 25.68 13.00 2.11
CA ARG A 157 25.53 13.04 3.55
C ARG A 157 24.17 13.67 3.90
N ILE A 158 23.35 12.92 4.62
CA ILE A 158 22.12 13.44 5.23
C ILE A 158 22.51 14.42 6.33
N MET A 159 22.02 15.65 6.24
CA MET A 159 22.31 16.76 7.15
C MET A 159 21.24 16.89 8.24
N SER A 160 19.96 16.73 7.88
CA SER A 160 18.86 16.73 8.85
C SER A 160 17.72 15.81 8.41
N VAL A 161 16.99 15.31 9.41
CA VAL A 161 15.75 14.54 9.25
C VAL A 161 14.75 15.08 10.23
N GLU A 162 13.80 15.85 9.72
CA GLU A 162 12.80 16.53 10.53
C GLU A 162 11.43 15.96 10.21
N GLN A 163 10.71 15.55 11.24
CA GLN A 163 9.30 15.22 11.05
C GLN A 163 8.55 16.52 10.81
N VAL A 164 7.96 16.66 9.62
CA VAL A 164 7.16 17.83 9.25
C VAL A 164 5.69 17.45 9.19
N LEU A 165 4.85 18.42 9.50
CA LEU A 165 3.44 18.35 9.16
C LEU A 165 3.32 18.97 7.76
N PRO A 166 2.81 18.24 6.76
CA PRO A 166 2.70 18.81 5.43
C PRO A 166 1.71 19.97 5.43
N GLU A 167 2.05 21.05 4.74
CA GLU A 167 1.13 22.16 4.57
C GLU A 167 -0.01 21.77 3.60
N PRO A 168 -1.23 22.32 3.78
CA PRO A 168 -2.32 22.09 2.84
C PRO A 168 -1.91 22.54 1.43
N GLY A 169 -1.77 21.59 0.50
CA GLY A 169 -1.41 21.87 -0.89
C GLY A 169 0.00 21.42 -1.31
N GLU A 170 0.86 20.97 -0.38
CA GLU A 170 2.20 20.45 -0.73
C GLU A 170 2.18 19.05 -1.36
N PHE A 171 1.03 18.39 -1.39
CA PHE A 171 0.87 17.06 -1.98
C PHE A 171 -0.27 17.03 -2.99
N PHE A 172 -0.04 17.63 -4.16
CA PHE A 172 -0.81 17.39 -5.39
C PHE A 172 0.13 17.47 -6.60
#